data_AF-A0A0L8FW94-F1
#
_entry.id   AF-A0A0L8FW94-F1
#
_cell.length_a   1.000
_cell.length_b   1.000
_cell.length_c   1.000
_cell.angle_alpha   90.00
_cell.angle_beta   90.00
_cell.angle_gamma   90.00
#
_symmetry.space_group_name_H-M   'P 1'
#
loop_
_entity.id
_entity.type
_entity.pdbx_description
1 polymer ?
#
loop_
_entity_poly.entity_id
_entity_poly.type
_entity_poly.pdbx_seq_one_letter_code
_entity_poly.pdbx_strand_id
1 'polypeptide(L)'
;MPRGRPAAQHLIVAENEILNRQLILEEKWNIRELCSSSRHRMLEWCARRRLIRNKFTCDDCLVPCGLVTRGDRIDGKEWYCKHCEKKKSVRYSSFFERSHIPLYHLVLLIYCWCKEIMQKYIVDESSLSHTSVVDWNNFCREVCDEWLRQNPMEIGGVDNNGQPLVVEIDESKFFHRTYHRGLWRPGHWVFGGVERDSGKCFLVEILPGTHIISDRWASYANITNLGGCIYTHEVIVHGDHFVDPNDNEIHTQNIENLWMRLKRKLRWQYGTSDELFLSYLHEFLWRNSIPKEKTFVYFLAAISEVYNVE
;
A
#
# COMPACT_ATOMS: atom_id res chain seq x y z
N MET A 1 50.67 -18.28 18.65
CA MET A 1 49.27 -18.49 18.21
C MET A 1 48.96 -17.45 17.15
N PRO A 2 48.66 -17.82 15.90
CA PRO A 2 48.25 -16.83 14.92
C PRO A 2 46.86 -16.34 15.34
N ARG A 3 46.78 -15.07 15.77
CA ARG A 3 45.51 -14.37 16.00
C ARG A 3 44.90 -14.07 14.63
N GLY A 4 44.39 -15.09 13.96
CA GLY A 4 43.53 -14.89 12.79
C GLY A 4 42.30 -14.12 13.26
N ARG A 5 42.05 -12.93 12.67
CA ARG A 5 40.76 -12.25 12.86
C ARG A 5 39.66 -13.26 12.49
N PRO A 6 38.60 -13.40 13.30
CA PRO A 6 37.45 -14.19 12.91
C PRO A 6 37.01 -13.81 11.49
N ALA A 7 36.59 -14.78 10.69
CA ALA A 7 35.99 -14.50 9.40
C ALA A 7 34.89 -13.44 9.60
N ALA A 8 34.88 -12.40 8.76
CA ALA A 8 33.87 -11.37 8.87
C ALA A 8 32.49 -12.03 8.75
N GLN A 9 31.58 -11.70 9.66
CA GLN A 9 30.20 -12.16 9.54
C GLN A 9 29.66 -11.67 8.18
N HIS A 10 28.97 -12.53 7.43
CA HIS A 10 28.44 -12.19 6.10
C HIS A 10 26.91 -12.04 6.08
N LEU A 11 26.26 -12.39 7.19
CA LEU A 11 24.80 -12.38 7.34
C LEU A 11 24.38 -11.53 8.53
N ILE A 12 23.24 -10.86 8.47
CA ILE A 12 22.68 -10.17 9.65
C ILE A 12 22.09 -11.20 10.63
N VAL A 13 21.30 -12.15 10.12
CA VAL A 13 20.70 -13.30 10.83
C VAL A 13 20.96 -14.60 10.06
N ALA A 14 20.82 -15.76 10.70
CA ALA A 14 20.99 -17.03 10.00
C ALA A 14 19.91 -17.23 8.92
N GLU A 15 20.23 -17.93 7.83
CA GLU A 15 19.32 -18.04 6.68
C GLU A 15 17.99 -18.74 7.04
N ASN A 16 18.01 -19.66 8.00
CA ASN A 16 16.81 -20.33 8.51
C ASN A 16 15.91 -19.45 9.39
N GLU A 17 16.35 -18.24 9.77
CA GLU A 17 15.54 -17.26 10.49
C GLU A 17 14.77 -16.33 9.54
N ILE A 18 15.06 -16.35 8.25
CA ILE A 18 14.39 -15.51 7.26
C ILE A 18 12.96 -16.01 7.03
N LEU A 19 12.00 -15.14 7.28
CA LEU A 19 10.58 -15.42 7.10
C LEU A 19 10.21 -15.34 5.62
N ASN A 20 9.39 -16.28 5.19
CA ASN A 20 8.67 -16.17 3.92
C ASN A 20 7.40 -15.34 4.12
N ARG A 21 6.73 -15.00 3.00
CA ARG A 21 5.48 -14.23 3.01
C ARG A 21 4.43 -14.79 3.97
N GLN A 22 4.18 -16.10 3.91
CA GLN A 22 3.15 -16.73 4.74
C GLN A 22 3.44 -16.56 6.24
N LEU A 23 4.69 -16.78 6.65
CA LEU A 23 5.11 -16.60 8.04
C LEU A 23 4.98 -15.15 8.50
N ILE A 24 5.27 -14.16 7.63
CA ILE A 24 5.06 -12.73 7.94
C ILE A 24 3.57 -12.46 8.21
N LEU A 25 2.67 -13.01 7.39
CA LEU A 25 1.22 -12.78 7.49
C LEU A 25 0.54 -13.47 8.69
N GLU A 26 1.23 -14.42 9.31
CA GLU A 26 0.79 -15.11 10.53
C GLU A 26 1.14 -14.33 11.80
N GLU A 27 2.07 -13.38 11.72
CA GLU A 27 2.48 -12.59 12.87
C GLU A 27 1.34 -11.70 13.39
N LYS A 28 1.41 -11.39 14.69
CA LYS A 28 0.55 -10.42 15.35
C LYS A 28 1.43 -9.42 16.06
N TRP A 29 1.15 -8.15 15.80
CA TRP A 29 1.89 -7.04 16.36
C TRP A 29 0.95 -6.00 16.95
N ASN A 30 1.29 -5.56 18.15
CA ASN A 30 0.81 -4.33 18.74
C ASN A 30 1.98 -3.40 19.09
N ILE A 31 1.65 -2.16 19.46
CA ILE A 31 2.67 -1.14 19.76
C ILE A 31 3.59 -1.55 20.92
N ARG A 32 3.08 -2.27 21.92
CA ARG A 32 3.87 -2.72 23.08
C ARG A 32 4.92 -3.75 22.67
N GLU A 33 4.57 -4.68 21.79
CA GLU A 33 5.49 -5.69 21.25
C GLU A 33 6.57 -5.07 20.36
N LEU A 34 6.22 -4.05 19.57
CA LEU A 34 7.20 -3.31 18.79
C LEU A 34 8.15 -2.50 19.70
N CYS A 35 7.61 -1.85 20.73
CA CYS A 35 8.39 -1.05 21.68
C CYS A 35 9.29 -1.89 22.59
N SER A 36 8.94 -3.16 22.88
CA SER A 36 9.76 -4.05 23.69
C SER A 36 10.97 -4.62 22.92
N SER A 37 11.00 -4.46 21.60
CA SER A 37 12.13 -4.85 20.76
C SER A 37 13.27 -3.82 20.91
N SER A 38 14.45 -4.27 21.36
CA SER A 38 15.59 -3.35 21.54
C SER A 38 16.07 -2.76 20.21
N ARG A 39 16.67 -1.56 20.25
CA ARG A 39 17.25 -0.88 19.07
C ARG A 39 18.19 -1.79 18.26
N HIS A 40 19.03 -2.58 18.94
CA HIS A 40 19.95 -3.53 18.28
C HIS A 40 19.23 -4.72 17.63
N ARG A 41 18.07 -5.12 18.15
CA ARG A 41 17.24 -6.18 17.56
C ARG A 41 16.47 -5.71 16.33
N MET A 42 16.30 -4.40 16.13
CA MET A 42 15.51 -3.91 15.00
C MET A 42 16.18 -4.20 13.65
N LEU A 43 17.51 -4.16 13.58
CA LEU A 43 18.23 -4.54 12.36
C LEU A 43 17.95 -6.01 11.98
N GLU A 44 18.07 -6.92 12.95
CA GLU A 44 17.74 -8.33 12.75
C GLU A 44 16.24 -8.54 12.47
N TRP A 45 15.37 -7.77 13.13
CA TRP A 45 13.92 -7.81 12.92
C TRP A 45 13.55 -7.44 11.48
N CYS A 46 14.18 -6.39 10.93
CA CYS A 46 14.01 -6.01 9.53
C CYS A 46 14.59 -7.07 8.58
N ALA A 47 15.77 -7.63 8.88
CA ALA A 47 16.40 -8.65 8.05
C ALA A 47 15.57 -9.94 7.99
N ARG A 48 15.05 -10.43 9.14
CA ARG A 48 14.15 -11.61 9.20
C ARG A 48 12.93 -11.46 8.30
N ARG A 49 12.42 -10.24 8.13
CA ARG A 49 11.22 -9.93 7.32
C ARG A 49 11.53 -9.45 5.92
N ARG A 50 12.79 -9.54 5.48
CA ARG A 50 13.22 -9.06 4.14
C ARG A 50 12.81 -7.61 3.91
N LEU A 51 12.96 -6.76 4.91
CA LEU A 51 12.80 -5.30 4.77
C LEU A 51 14.15 -4.62 4.51
N ILE A 52 15.24 -5.32 4.79
CA ILE A 52 16.62 -5.01 4.40
C ILE A 52 17.28 -6.31 3.98
N ARG A 53 18.36 -6.21 3.20
CA ARG A 53 19.12 -7.39 2.75
C ARG A 53 19.77 -8.10 3.94
N ASN A 54 19.71 -9.44 3.94
CA ASN A 54 20.41 -10.24 4.95
C ASN A 54 21.89 -10.47 4.60
N LYS A 55 22.24 -10.41 3.32
CA LYS A 55 23.61 -10.50 2.76
C LYS A 55 23.76 -9.49 1.62
N PHE A 56 24.99 -9.16 1.25
CA PHE A 56 25.23 -8.23 0.15
C PHE A 56 26.39 -8.69 -0.72
N THR A 57 26.20 -8.60 -2.03
CA THR A 57 27.24 -8.83 -3.04
C THR A 57 27.64 -7.47 -3.60
N CYS A 58 28.94 -7.20 -3.72
CA CYS A 58 29.43 -5.93 -4.22
C CYS A 58 28.97 -5.69 -5.67
N ASP A 59 28.32 -4.55 -5.93
CA ASP A 59 27.83 -4.18 -7.26
C ASP A 59 28.93 -4.18 -8.34
N ASP A 60 30.17 -3.81 -7.98
CA ASP A 60 31.28 -3.70 -8.94
C ASP A 60 32.13 -4.98 -9.06
N CYS A 61 32.36 -5.68 -7.94
CA CYS A 61 33.27 -6.82 -7.91
C CYS A 61 32.56 -8.17 -7.99
N LEU A 62 31.23 -8.20 -7.78
CA LEU A 62 30.40 -9.40 -7.76
C LEU A 62 30.84 -10.45 -6.72
N VAL A 63 31.51 -10.00 -5.65
CA VAL A 63 31.97 -10.83 -4.53
C VAL A 63 31.16 -10.54 -3.26
N PRO A 64 30.97 -11.52 -2.37
CA PRO A 64 30.28 -11.31 -1.10
C PRO A 64 30.98 -10.25 -0.24
N CYS A 65 30.20 -9.27 0.23
CA CYS A 65 30.66 -8.27 1.18
C CYS A 65 30.64 -8.83 2.61
N GLY A 66 31.57 -8.38 3.45
CA GLY A 66 31.53 -8.62 4.88
C GLY A 66 30.63 -7.62 5.59
N LEU A 67 29.95 -8.06 6.64
CA LEU A 67 29.21 -7.22 7.58
C LEU A 67 30.17 -6.75 8.69
N VAL A 68 30.37 -5.44 8.79
CA VAL A 68 31.35 -4.85 9.72
C VAL A 68 30.65 -3.97 10.74
N THR A 69 31.02 -4.11 12.02
CA THR A 69 30.50 -3.28 13.12
C THR A 69 31.16 -1.90 13.13
N ARG A 70 30.35 -0.84 13.22
CA ARG A 70 30.76 0.56 13.15
C ARG A 70 29.89 1.43 14.05
N GLY A 71 30.44 1.87 15.18
CA GLY A 71 29.70 2.66 16.18
C GLY A 71 29.30 4.07 15.72
N ASP A 72 29.94 4.60 14.67
CA ASP A 72 29.62 5.87 14.02
C ASP A 72 28.41 5.80 13.09
N ARG A 73 27.88 4.60 12.83
CA ARG A 73 26.71 4.38 11.95
C ARG A 73 25.44 4.25 12.77
N ILE A 74 24.34 4.77 12.24
CA ILE A 74 23.02 4.75 12.87
C ILE A 74 22.54 3.34 13.26
N ASP A 75 22.84 2.34 12.42
CA ASP A 75 22.47 0.94 12.66
C ASP A 75 23.64 0.11 13.23
N GLY A 76 24.78 0.73 13.51
CA GLY A 76 25.95 0.07 14.07
C GLY A 76 26.67 -0.91 13.13
N LYS A 77 26.20 -1.08 11.88
CA LYS A 77 26.77 -2.01 10.89
C LYS A 77 26.81 -1.41 9.48
N GLU A 78 27.74 -1.86 8.65
CA GLU A 78 27.83 -1.54 7.22
C GLU A 78 28.35 -2.75 6.41
N TRP A 79 28.04 -2.78 5.11
CA TRP A 79 28.60 -3.75 4.17
C TRP A 79 29.95 -3.25 3.64
N TYR A 80 30.94 -4.13 3.60
CA TYR A 80 32.30 -3.82 3.13
C TYR A 80 32.80 -4.86 2.13
N CYS A 81 33.19 -4.39 0.94
CA CYS A 81 33.83 -5.22 -0.07
C CYS A 81 35.34 -5.27 0.17
N LYS A 82 35.92 -6.47 0.29
CA LYS A 82 37.39 -6.62 0.46
C LYS A 82 38.20 -6.39 -0.82
N HIS A 83 37.57 -6.46 -1.99
CA HIS A 83 38.26 -6.35 -3.28
C HIS A 83 38.42 -4.90 -3.74
N CYS A 84 37.38 -4.08 -3.63
CA CYS A 84 37.42 -2.66 -4.03
C CYS A 84 37.31 -1.68 -2.85
N GLU A 85 37.26 -2.20 -1.62
CA GLU A 85 37.18 -1.43 -0.36
C GLU A 85 35.95 -0.52 -0.22
N LYS A 86 35.00 -0.58 -1.17
CA LYS A 86 33.76 0.18 -1.13
C LYS A 86 32.88 -0.27 0.04
N LYS A 87 32.16 0.70 0.58
CA LYS A 87 31.25 0.56 1.72
C LYS A 87 29.83 0.89 1.29
N LYS A 88 28.85 0.17 1.82
CA LYS A 88 27.42 0.44 1.62
C LYS A 88 26.69 0.37 2.95
N SER A 89 25.67 1.20 3.11
CA SER A 89 24.75 1.09 4.24
C SER A 89 24.06 -0.27 4.24
N VAL A 90 23.73 -0.81 5.41
CA VAL A 90 22.86 -2.00 5.55
C VAL A 90 21.46 -1.77 4.99
N ARG A 91 21.06 -0.49 4.81
CA ARG A 91 19.79 -0.09 4.21
C ARG A 91 19.85 0.11 2.69
N TYR A 92 21.01 -0.07 2.06
CA TYR A 92 21.16 0.14 0.62
C TYR A 92 20.22 -0.78 -0.17
N SER A 93 19.57 -0.25 -1.21
CA SER A 93 18.60 -0.96 -2.05
C SER A 93 17.40 -1.50 -1.25
N SER A 94 16.93 -0.77 -0.24
CA SER A 94 15.75 -1.14 0.56
C SER A 94 14.80 0.04 0.75
N PHE A 95 13.61 -0.21 1.27
CA PHE A 95 12.65 0.84 1.65
C PHE A 95 13.22 1.89 2.61
N PHE A 96 14.24 1.52 3.40
CA PHE A 96 14.86 2.41 4.38
C PHE A 96 16.12 3.14 3.85
N GLU A 97 16.43 3.01 2.56
CA GLU A 97 17.60 3.64 1.96
C GLU A 97 17.60 5.17 2.17
N ARG A 98 18.79 5.76 2.39
CA ARG A 98 19.03 7.20 2.61
C ARG A 98 18.34 7.83 3.83
N SER A 99 17.55 7.08 4.59
CA SER A 99 16.95 7.57 5.81
C SER A 99 17.97 7.74 6.94
N HIS A 100 17.91 8.89 7.61
CA HIS A 100 18.71 9.20 8.79
C HIS A 100 17.93 8.95 10.09
N ILE A 101 16.75 8.35 10.01
CA ILE A 101 15.90 8.00 11.15
C ILE A 101 16.25 6.57 11.60
N PRO A 102 16.40 6.27 12.91
CA PRO A 102 16.67 4.90 13.36
C PRO A 102 15.56 3.94 12.92
N LEU A 103 15.92 2.71 12.51
CA LEU A 103 14.96 1.71 12.01
C LEU A 103 13.77 1.50 12.96
N TYR A 104 14.02 1.56 14.27
CA TYR A 104 12.97 1.45 15.29
C TYR A 104 11.87 2.50 15.12
N HIS A 105 12.23 3.77 14.90
CA HIS A 105 11.26 4.84 14.67
C HIS A 105 10.55 4.66 13.32
N LEU A 106 11.25 4.18 12.28
CA LEU A 106 10.66 3.92 10.97
C LEU A 106 9.60 2.81 11.03
N VAL A 107 9.88 1.71 11.73
CA VAL A 107 8.92 0.61 11.90
C VAL A 107 7.70 1.07 12.70
N LEU A 108 7.89 1.89 13.74
CA LEU A 108 6.78 2.49 14.48
C LEU A 108 5.96 3.46 13.61
N LEU A 109 6.60 4.28 12.78
CA LEU A 109 5.91 5.15 11.82
C LEU A 109 5.03 4.34 10.88
N ILE A 110 5.58 3.29 10.28
CA ILE A 110 4.85 2.37 9.40
C ILE A 110 3.66 1.74 10.15
N TYR A 111 3.87 1.29 11.38
CA TYR A 111 2.79 0.73 12.20
C TYR A 111 1.68 1.76 12.45
N CYS A 112 2.02 2.98 12.83
CA CYS A 112 1.06 4.07 13.03
C CYS A 112 0.30 4.42 11.75
N TRP A 113 0.99 4.48 10.61
CA TRP A 113 0.37 4.67 9.30
C TRP A 113 -0.58 3.52 8.95
N CYS A 114 -0.19 2.27 9.19
CA CYS A 114 -1.05 1.10 8.98
C CYS A 114 -2.33 1.16 9.82
N LYS A 115 -2.24 1.69 11.05
CA LYS A 115 -3.38 1.90 11.95
C LYS A 115 -4.18 3.18 11.69
N GLU A 116 -3.85 3.92 10.63
CA GLU A 116 -4.51 5.17 10.24
C GLU A 116 -4.49 6.23 11.36
N ILE A 117 -3.44 6.23 12.18
CA ILE A 117 -3.23 7.26 13.22
C ILE A 117 -2.96 8.59 12.53
N MET A 118 -3.62 9.66 13.00
CA MET A 118 -3.45 10.98 12.41
C MET A 118 -2.01 11.47 12.54
N GLN A 119 -1.50 12.09 11.48
CA GLN A 119 -0.11 12.57 11.39
C GLN A 119 0.27 13.49 12.55
N LYS A 120 -0.64 14.37 12.98
CA LYS A 120 -0.43 15.26 14.13
C LYS A 120 -0.04 14.48 15.40
N TYR A 121 -0.75 13.39 15.70
CA TYR A 121 -0.47 12.57 16.88
C TYR A 121 0.85 11.81 16.73
N ILE A 122 1.18 11.38 15.51
CA ILE A 122 2.47 10.76 15.24
C ILE A 122 3.61 11.75 15.50
N VAL A 123 3.49 13.00 15.04
CA VAL A 123 4.49 14.05 15.28
C VAL A 123 4.64 14.32 16.77
N ASP A 124 3.53 14.52 17.48
CA ASP A 124 3.50 14.82 18.91
C ASP A 124 4.16 13.70 19.76
N GLU A 125 3.97 12.43 19.37
CA GLU A 125 4.44 11.26 20.14
C GLU A 125 5.82 10.73 19.70
N SER A 126 6.27 10.98 18.46
CA SER A 126 7.48 10.34 17.90
C SER A 126 8.75 11.18 17.98
N SER A 127 8.66 12.46 18.36
CA SER A 127 9.78 13.43 18.31
C SER A 127 10.39 13.63 16.92
N LEU A 128 9.71 13.17 15.85
CA LEU A 128 10.14 13.36 14.48
C LEU A 128 9.60 14.68 13.92
N SER A 129 10.29 15.26 12.94
CA SER A 129 9.79 16.45 12.27
C SER A 129 8.51 16.13 11.49
N HIS A 130 7.61 17.12 11.40
CA HIS A 130 6.40 17.01 10.59
C HIS A 130 6.71 16.59 9.15
N THR A 131 7.73 17.20 8.53
CA THR A 131 8.19 16.84 7.18
C THR A 131 8.54 15.36 7.07
N SER A 132 9.28 14.80 8.04
CA SER A 132 9.62 13.39 8.04
C SER A 132 8.38 12.50 8.08
N VAL A 133 7.40 12.83 8.93
CA VAL A 133 6.16 12.05 9.03
C VAL A 133 5.37 12.09 7.71
N VAL A 134 5.32 13.25 7.05
CA VAL A 134 4.68 13.41 5.74
C VAL A 134 5.39 12.58 4.68
N ASP A 135 6.72 12.69 4.58
CA ASP A 135 7.52 11.96 3.60
C ASP A 135 7.36 10.45 3.76
N TRP A 136 7.42 9.94 5.00
CA TRP A 136 7.22 8.51 5.26
C TRP A 136 5.82 8.01 4.94
N ASN A 137 4.79 8.85 5.11
CA ASN A 137 3.45 8.49 4.66
C ASN A 137 3.34 8.47 3.13
N ASN A 138 4.05 9.36 2.43
CA ASN A 138 4.13 9.34 0.97
C ASN A 138 4.87 8.08 0.50
N PHE A 139 6.03 7.75 1.07
CA PHE A 139 6.74 6.51 0.77
C PHE A 139 5.88 5.27 1.04
N CYS A 140 5.04 5.28 2.08
CA CYS A 140 4.12 4.16 2.30
C CYS A 140 3.05 4.04 1.21
N ARG A 141 2.58 5.16 0.65
CA ARG A 141 1.66 5.17 -0.48
C ARG A 141 2.32 4.73 -1.79
N GLU A 142 3.59 5.09 -2.00
CA GLU A 142 4.38 4.60 -3.14
C GLU A 142 4.50 3.08 -3.14
N VAL A 143 4.66 2.45 -1.95
CA VAL A 143 4.61 0.99 -1.83
C VAL A 143 3.24 0.43 -2.24
N CYS A 144 2.14 1.09 -1.87
CA CYS A 144 0.79 0.65 -2.27
C CYS A 144 0.60 0.71 -3.79
N ASP A 145 1.02 1.82 -4.39
CA ASP A 145 0.98 2.07 -5.83
C ASP A 145 1.77 0.99 -6.60
N GLU A 146 3.04 0.83 -6.24
CA GLU A 146 3.92 -0.13 -6.89
C GLU A 146 3.46 -1.58 -6.68
N TRP A 147 2.93 -1.91 -5.49
CA TRP A 147 2.37 -3.23 -5.23
C TRP A 147 1.14 -3.50 -6.12
N LEU A 148 0.22 -2.54 -6.27
CA LEU A 148 -0.95 -2.68 -7.15
C LEU A 148 -0.54 -2.82 -8.62
N ARG A 149 0.52 -2.12 -9.04
CA ARG A 149 1.09 -2.25 -10.39
C ARG A 149 1.64 -3.65 -10.66
N GLN A 150 2.27 -4.27 -9.66
CA GLN A 150 2.80 -5.63 -9.74
C GLN A 150 1.73 -6.72 -9.55
N ASN A 151 0.61 -6.38 -8.90
CA ASN A 151 -0.48 -7.28 -8.55
C ASN A 151 -1.82 -6.70 -9.06
N PRO A 152 -2.03 -6.68 -10.39
CA PRO A 152 -3.25 -6.10 -10.95
C PRO A 152 -4.48 -6.86 -10.44
N MET A 153 -5.49 -6.12 -10.01
CA MET A 153 -6.72 -6.68 -9.50
C MET A 153 -7.66 -7.00 -10.66
N GLU A 154 -7.95 -8.28 -10.86
CA GLU A 154 -9.00 -8.72 -11.77
C GLU A 154 -10.36 -8.57 -11.11
N ILE A 155 -11.31 -7.99 -11.86
CA ILE A 155 -12.68 -7.74 -11.43
C ILE A 155 -13.70 -8.37 -12.39
N GLY A 156 -14.79 -8.92 -11.85
CA GLY A 156 -15.85 -9.60 -12.57
C GLY A 156 -15.52 -11.03 -12.97
N GLY A 157 -16.25 -11.56 -13.95
CA GLY A 157 -16.12 -12.95 -14.41
C GLY A 157 -17.18 -13.85 -13.80
N VAL A 158 -16.80 -15.07 -13.45
CA VAL A 158 -17.68 -16.06 -12.81
C VAL A 158 -17.08 -16.56 -11.50
N ASP A 159 -17.94 -16.93 -10.55
CA ASP A 159 -17.54 -17.56 -9.30
C ASP A 159 -17.12 -19.04 -9.50
N ASN A 160 -16.75 -19.71 -8.41
CA ASN A 160 -16.36 -21.14 -8.43
C ASN A 160 -17.49 -22.09 -8.89
N ASN A 161 -18.73 -21.63 -8.92
CA ASN A 161 -19.91 -22.37 -9.36
C ASN A 161 -20.32 -22.00 -10.79
N GLY A 162 -19.55 -21.15 -11.48
CA GLY A 162 -19.85 -20.67 -12.82
C GLY A 162 -20.94 -19.60 -12.87
N GLN A 163 -21.34 -19.01 -11.73
CA GLN A 163 -22.31 -17.92 -11.67
C GLN A 163 -21.62 -16.57 -11.96
N PRO A 164 -22.24 -15.67 -12.73
CA PRO A 164 -21.68 -14.35 -12.99
C PRO A 164 -21.44 -13.56 -11.70
N LEU A 165 -20.26 -12.97 -11.58
CA LEU A 165 -19.96 -12.02 -10.52
C LEU A 165 -20.57 -10.65 -10.85
N VAL A 166 -21.25 -10.06 -9.88
CA VAL A 166 -21.89 -8.75 -10.03
C VAL A 166 -20.93 -7.63 -9.64
N VAL A 167 -20.73 -6.69 -10.56
CA VAL A 167 -19.91 -5.48 -10.34
C VAL A 167 -20.80 -4.24 -10.45
N GLU A 168 -20.86 -3.45 -9.38
CA GLU A 168 -21.50 -2.14 -9.38
C GLU A 168 -20.48 -1.09 -9.83
N ILE A 169 -20.82 -0.26 -10.81
CA ILE A 169 -19.97 0.81 -11.35
C ILE A 169 -20.65 2.17 -11.20
N ASP A 170 -19.86 3.22 -10.97
CA ASP A 170 -20.37 4.60 -10.81
C ASP A 170 -19.24 5.64 -10.99
N GLU A 171 -19.60 6.91 -11.15
CA GLU A 171 -18.68 8.05 -11.08
C GLU A 171 -18.88 8.88 -9.82
N SER A 172 -17.77 9.37 -9.25
CA SER A 172 -17.83 10.30 -8.14
C SER A 172 -16.85 11.46 -8.28
N LYS A 173 -17.33 12.67 -8.00
CA LYS A 173 -16.51 13.89 -7.96
C LYS A 173 -15.94 14.18 -6.56
N PHE A 174 -14.63 14.42 -6.50
CA PHE A 174 -13.84 14.78 -5.31
C PHE A 174 -13.41 16.25 -5.33
N PHE A 175 -13.09 16.80 -4.15
CA PHE A 175 -12.62 18.19 -3.95
C PHE A 175 -13.45 19.31 -4.61
N HIS A 176 -14.74 19.06 -4.86
CA HIS A 176 -15.67 20.06 -5.36
C HIS A 176 -16.32 20.82 -4.21
N ARG A 177 -16.71 22.08 -4.46
CA ARG A 177 -17.50 22.86 -3.49
C ARG A 177 -18.89 22.24 -3.35
N THR A 178 -19.27 21.90 -2.12
CA THR A 178 -20.67 21.70 -1.74
C THR A 178 -21.26 23.02 -1.26
N TYR A 179 -22.46 23.39 -1.74
CA TYR A 179 -23.23 24.56 -1.29
C TYR A 179 -22.55 25.93 -1.44
N HIS A 180 -21.75 26.14 -2.49
CA HIS A 180 -21.05 27.41 -2.80
C HIS A 180 -20.12 27.96 -1.69
N ARG A 181 -19.81 27.20 -0.64
CA ARG A 181 -18.91 27.61 0.45
C ARG A 181 -17.50 27.02 0.24
N GLY A 182 -16.45 27.75 0.65
CA GLY A 182 -15.04 27.31 0.58
C GLY A 182 -14.26 27.89 -0.60
N LEU A 183 -13.02 27.43 -0.87
CA LEU A 183 -12.22 27.80 -2.06
C LEU A 183 -12.69 26.97 -3.27
N TRP A 184 -12.75 27.55 -4.48
CA TRP A 184 -13.09 26.78 -5.69
C TRP A 184 -11.85 26.02 -6.16
N ARG A 185 -12.02 24.72 -6.44
CA ARG A 185 -11.02 23.88 -7.11
C ARG A 185 -11.73 23.08 -8.20
N PRO A 186 -11.05 22.74 -9.32
CA PRO A 186 -11.66 22.02 -10.45
C PRO A 186 -12.35 20.70 -10.03
N GLY A 187 -11.84 20.08 -8.96
CA GLY A 187 -12.31 18.80 -8.44
C GLY A 187 -11.89 17.65 -9.35
N HIS A 188 -11.75 16.45 -8.78
CA HIS A 188 -11.29 15.27 -9.51
C HIS A 188 -12.47 14.33 -9.76
N TRP A 189 -12.65 13.89 -10.99
CA TRP A 189 -13.62 12.86 -11.32
C TRP A 189 -12.94 11.50 -11.23
N VAL A 190 -13.61 10.54 -10.61
CA VAL A 190 -13.13 9.17 -10.48
C VAL A 190 -14.23 8.24 -10.96
N PHE A 191 -13.90 7.36 -11.89
CA PHE A 191 -14.71 6.21 -12.27
C PHE A 191 -14.29 5.02 -11.42
N GLY A 192 -15.24 4.28 -10.88
CA GLY A 192 -14.94 3.15 -10.01
C GLY A 192 -15.94 2.03 -10.12
N GLY A 193 -15.54 0.86 -9.64
CA GLY A 193 -16.42 -0.29 -9.54
C GLY A 193 -16.08 -1.18 -8.36
N VAL A 194 -17.08 -1.93 -7.88
CA VAL A 194 -16.95 -2.86 -6.75
C VAL A 194 -17.72 -4.15 -7.01
N GLU A 195 -17.05 -5.29 -6.80
CA GLU A 195 -17.69 -6.60 -6.75
C GLU A 195 -18.51 -6.75 -5.47
N ARG A 196 -19.77 -7.17 -5.59
CA ARG A 196 -20.68 -7.27 -4.43
C ARG A 196 -20.21 -8.27 -3.38
N ASP A 197 -19.78 -9.47 -3.81
CA ASP A 197 -19.48 -10.56 -2.88
C ASP A 197 -18.08 -10.45 -2.28
N SER A 198 -17.09 -10.14 -3.12
CA SER A 198 -15.68 -10.10 -2.69
C SER A 198 -15.27 -8.75 -2.12
N GLY A 199 -15.99 -7.67 -2.47
CA GLY A 199 -15.61 -6.29 -2.16
C GLY A 199 -14.39 -5.78 -2.93
N LYS A 200 -13.82 -6.56 -3.88
CA LYS A 200 -12.76 -6.09 -4.79
C LYS A 200 -13.24 -4.87 -5.55
N CYS A 201 -12.34 -3.93 -5.81
CA CYS A 201 -12.70 -2.69 -6.48
C CYS A 201 -11.58 -2.12 -7.34
N PHE A 202 -11.95 -1.26 -8.27
CA PHE A 202 -11.03 -0.41 -9.02
C PHE A 202 -11.45 1.05 -8.91
N LEU A 203 -10.48 1.95 -9.04
CA LEU A 203 -10.66 3.40 -9.03
C LEU A 203 -9.73 4.01 -10.07
N VAL A 204 -10.29 4.77 -11.02
CA VAL A 204 -9.55 5.40 -12.11
C VAL A 204 -9.87 6.89 -12.14
N GLU A 205 -8.84 7.72 -12.02
CA GLU A 205 -9.00 9.16 -12.17
C GLU A 205 -9.24 9.54 -13.63
N ILE A 206 -10.25 10.40 -13.85
CA ILE A 206 -10.56 10.95 -15.16
C ILE A 206 -9.90 12.34 -15.27
N LEU A 207 -8.97 12.47 -16.23
CA LEU A 207 -8.21 13.69 -16.42
C LEU A 207 -9.07 14.84 -17.00
N PRO A 208 -8.77 16.11 -16.67
CA PRO A 208 -9.44 17.26 -17.25
C PRO A 208 -9.36 17.27 -18.78
N GLY A 209 -10.45 17.68 -19.44
CA GLY A 209 -10.56 17.66 -20.91
C GLY A 209 -10.98 16.32 -21.50
N THR A 210 -11.06 15.25 -20.70
CA THR A 210 -11.67 13.98 -21.12
C THR A 210 -13.16 14.20 -21.41
N HIS A 211 -13.59 13.81 -22.61
CA HIS A 211 -15.00 13.72 -22.94
C HIS A 211 -15.57 12.45 -22.29
N ILE A 212 -16.21 12.62 -21.14
CA ILE A 212 -16.83 11.51 -20.40
C ILE A 212 -18.17 11.19 -21.06
N ILE A 213 -18.27 9.99 -21.60
CA ILE A 213 -19.54 9.39 -22.00
C ILE A 213 -19.84 8.34 -20.95
N SER A 214 -20.62 8.72 -19.95
CA SER A 214 -21.26 7.79 -19.02
C SER A 214 -22.76 7.93 -19.13
N ASP A 215 -23.45 6.88 -18.72
CA ASP A 215 -24.85 6.69 -18.90
C ASP A 215 -25.68 7.22 -17.72
N ARG A 216 -26.82 7.85 -18.04
CA ARG A 216 -28.11 7.26 -17.69
C ARG A 216 -28.75 6.90 -19.01
N TRP A 217 -28.70 5.66 -19.50
CA TRP A 217 -28.95 5.51 -20.94
C TRP A 217 -29.51 4.18 -21.45
N ALA A 218 -30.50 4.33 -22.33
CA ALA A 218 -31.19 3.31 -23.13
C ALA A 218 -30.30 2.57 -24.15
N SER A 219 -28.97 2.70 -24.08
CA SER A 219 -28.01 2.11 -25.03
C SER A 219 -27.48 0.74 -24.62
N TYR A 220 -27.73 0.28 -23.38
CA TYR A 220 -27.37 -1.07 -22.94
C TYR A 220 -28.30 -2.18 -23.43
N ALA A 221 -29.32 -1.84 -24.22
CA ALA A 221 -30.25 -2.81 -24.80
C ALA A 221 -29.57 -3.92 -25.64
N ASN A 222 -28.29 -3.76 -26.01
CA ASN A 222 -27.56 -4.68 -26.89
C ASN A 222 -26.25 -5.25 -26.31
N ILE A 223 -25.97 -5.11 -24.99
CA ILE A 223 -24.77 -5.73 -24.38
C ILE A 223 -24.77 -7.27 -24.50
N THR A 224 -25.95 -7.88 -24.55
CA THR A 224 -26.15 -9.32 -24.80
C THR A 224 -25.58 -9.80 -26.14
N ASN A 225 -25.25 -8.90 -27.07
CA ASN A 225 -24.75 -9.23 -28.41
C ASN A 225 -23.25 -8.96 -28.62
N LEU A 226 -22.49 -8.64 -27.57
CA LEU A 226 -21.03 -8.51 -27.68
C LEU A 226 -20.36 -9.90 -27.57
N GLY A 227 -19.79 -10.39 -28.67
CA GLY A 227 -18.70 -11.36 -28.64
C GLY A 227 -18.99 -12.79 -28.16
N GLY A 228 -20.20 -13.32 -28.30
CA GLY A 228 -20.48 -14.75 -28.05
C GLY A 228 -20.44 -15.19 -26.58
N CYS A 229 -20.39 -14.25 -25.64
CA CYS A 229 -20.51 -14.48 -24.21
C CYS A 229 -21.87 -13.96 -23.70
N ILE A 230 -22.44 -14.62 -22.67
CA ILE A 230 -23.70 -14.22 -22.05
C ILE A 230 -23.42 -13.10 -21.04
N TYR A 231 -23.78 -11.88 -21.39
CA TYR A 231 -23.78 -10.72 -20.48
C TYR A 231 -25.21 -10.40 -20.08
N THR A 232 -25.55 -10.48 -18.79
CA THR A 232 -26.83 -10.02 -18.24
C THR A 232 -26.67 -8.62 -17.65
N HIS A 233 -27.50 -7.68 -18.09
CA HIS A 233 -27.48 -6.29 -17.63
C HIS A 233 -28.90 -5.83 -17.26
N GLU A 234 -29.09 -5.41 -16.02
CA GLU A 234 -30.36 -4.90 -15.49
C GLU A 234 -30.27 -3.40 -15.24
N VAL A 235 -31.31 -2.65 -15.61
CA VAL A 235 -31.30 -1.18 -15.68
C VAL A 235 -32.07 -0.60 -14.50
N ILE A 236 -31.40 0.20 -13.65
CA ILE A 236 -32.06 0.96 -12.58
C ILE A 236 -32.50 2.32 -13.13
N VAL A 237 -33.82 2.54 -13.16
CA VAL A 237 -34.41 3.83 -13.56
C VAL A 237 -34.42 4.78 -12.35
N HIS A 238 -33.44 5.68 -12.27
CA HIS A 238 -33.41 6.75 -11.25
C HIS A 238 -34.36 7.91 -11.59
N GLY A 239 -35.65 7.57 -11.67
CA GLY A 239 -36.78 8.50 -11.74
C GLY A 239 -37.67 8.43 -10.50
N ASP A 240 -37.93 7.23 -9.94
CA ASP A 240 -38.90 7.11 -8.84
C ASP A 240 -38.49 6.20 -7.67
N HIS A 241 -37.54 5.25 -7.82
CA HIS A 241 -37.14 4.38 -6.69
C HIS A 241 -35.62 4.12 -6.64
N PHE A 242 -35.03 4.27 -5.44
CA PHE A 242 -33.59 4.06 -5.13
C PHE A 242 -33.18 2.57 -5.12
N VAL A 243 -34.19 1.69 -5.19
CA VAL A 243 -34.17 0.22 -5.25
C VAL A 243 -35.26 -0.13 -6.27
N ASP A 244 -35.06 -1.09 -7.17
CA ASP A 244 -36.17 -1.53 -8.02
C ASP A 244 -37.30 -2.08 -7.12
N PRO A 245 -38.52 -1.51 -7.17
CA PRO A 245 -39.61 -1.95 -6.29
C PRO A 245 -40.04 -3.40 -6.54
N ASN A 246 -39.65 -3.99 -7.68
CA ASN A 246 -39.97 -5.36 -8.04
C ASN A 246 -38.79 -6.33 -7.82
N ASP A 247 -37.57 -5.82 -7.62
CA ASP A 247 -36.39 -6.65 -7.38
C ASP A 247 -35.40 -5.96 -6.42
N ASN A 248 -35.37 -6.44 -5.17
CA ASN A 248 -34.48 -5.92 -4.14
C ASN A 248 -32.99 -6.25 -4.40
N GLU A 249 -32.67 -7.11 -5.36
CA GLU A 249 -31.29 -7.44 -5.72
C GLU A 249 -30.67 -6.41 -6.66
N ILE A 250 -31.43 -5.48 -7.23
CA ILE A 250 -30.92 -4.51 -8.21
C ILE A 250 -30.69 -3.14 -7.54
N HIS A 251 -29.49 -2.93 -7.00
CA HIS A 251 -29.08 -1.68 -6.34
C HIS A 251 -27.59 -1.35 -6.52
N THR A 252 -27.22 -0.09 -6.30
CA THR A 252 -25.83 0.44 -6.32
C THR A 252 -25.29 0.80 -4.93
N GLN A 253 -25.88 0.21 -3.88
CA GLN A 253 -25.57 0.57 -2.49
C GLN A 253 -24.11 0.30 -2.10
N ASN A 254 -23.45 -0.70 -2.70
CA ASN A 254 -22.06 -1.03 -2.38
C ASN A 254 -21.11 0.01 -2.95
N ILE A 255 -21.31 0.46 -4.19
CA ILE A 255 -20.48 1.51 -4.80
C ILE A 255 -20.69 2.87 -4.10
N GLU A 256 -21.91 3.20 -3.68
CA GLU A 256 -22.17 4.39 -2.84
C GLU A 256 -21.44 4.32 -1.49
N ASN A 257 -21.46 3.15 -0.84
CA ASN A 257 -20.73 2.91 0.40
C ASN A 257 -19.21 3.01 0.20
N LEU A 258 -18.69 2.54 -0.94
CA LEU A 258 -17.28 2.69 -1.32
C LEU A 258 -16.89 4.17 -1.38
N TRP A 259 -17.68 4.99 -2.10
CA TRP A 259 -17.46 6.43 -2.20
C TRP A 259 -17.53 7.12 -0.84
N MET A 260 -18.48 6.73 0.00
CA MET A 260 -18.61 7.27 1.35
C MET A 260 -17.34 7.00 2.17
N ARG A 261 -16.82 5.76 2.15
CA ARG A 261 -15.61 5.37 2.88
C ARG A 261 -14.39 6.16 2.41
N LEU A 262 -14.17 6.23 1.10
CA LEU A 262 -13.05 6.95 0.51
C LEU A 262 -13.10 8.45 0.82
N LYS A 263 -14.26 9.10 0.60
CA LYS A 263 -14.44 10.53 0.93
C LYS A 263 -14.29 10.81 2.42
N ARG A 264 -14.78 9.91 3.29
CA ARG A 264 -14.64 10.04 4.75
C ARG A 264 -13.18 10.01 5.17
N LYS A 265 -12.38 9.10 4.61
CA LYS A 265 -10.94 9.02 4.88
C LYS A 265 -10.21 10.30 4.47
N LEU A 266 -10.45 10.79 3.25
CA LEU A 266 -9.86 12.06 2.79
C LEU A 266 -10.22 13.23 3.70
N ARG A 267 -11.48 13.34 4.14
CA ARG A 267 -11.89 14.39 5.10
C ARG A 267 -11.20 14.25 6.46
N TRP A 268 -11.06 13.02 6.96
CA TRP A 268 -10.38 12.74 8.22
C TRP A 268 -8.90 13.15 8.19
N GLN A 269 -8.27 13.09 7.02
CA GLN A 269 -6.89 13.51 6.78
C GLN A 269 -6.77 14.99 6.36
N TYR A 270 -7.85 15.78 6.47
CA TYR A 270 -7.92 17.19 6.05
C TYR A 270 -7.67 17.43 4.55
N GLY A 271 -7.97 16.43 3.71
CA GLY A 271 -7.77 16.47 2.26
C GLY A 271 -6.35 16.08 1.85
N THR A 272 -6.01 16.39 0.59
CA THR A 272 -4.67 16.20 0.02
C THR A 272 -4.44 17.24 -1.08
N SER A 273 -3.22 17.34 -1.60
CA SER A 273 -2.92 18.14 -2.80
C SER A 273 -3.40 17.41 -4.05
N ASP A 274 -3.64 18.17 -5.12
CA ASP A 274 -4.05 17.61 -6.42
C ASP A 274 -2.99 16.62 -6.95
N GLU A 275 -1.69 16.92 -6.78
CA GLU A 275 -0.56 16.06 -7.16
C GLU A 275 -0.55 14.70 -6.44
N LEU A 276 -1.01 14.65 -5.19
CA LEU A 276 -0.99 13.42 -4.38
C LEU A 276 -2.31 12.65 -4.47
N PHE A 277 -3.35 13.19 -5.11
CA PHE A 277 -4.68 12.59 -5.08
C PHE A 277 -4.71 11.12 -5.52
N LEU A 278 -4.04 10.80 -6.63
CA LEU A 278 -3.96 9.43 -7.14
C LEU A 278 -3.34 8.46 -6.13
N SER A 279 -2.29 8.88 -5.42
CA SER A 279 -1.65 8.06 -4.38
C SER A 279 -2.61 7.69 -3.23
N TYR A 280 -3.60 8.54 -2.93
CA TYR A 280 -4.62 8.25 -1.93
C TYR A 280 -5.70 7.28 -2.43
N LEU A 281 -6.00 7.30 -3.74
CA LEU A 281 -6.85 6.28 -4.36
C LEU A 281 -6.17 4.91 -4.30
N HIS A 282 -4.88 4.84 -4.65
CA HIS A 282 -4.09 3.61 -4.59
C HIS A 282 -3.91 3.09 -3.16
N GLU A 283 -3.68 3.98 -2.19
CA GLU A 283 -3.70 3.61 -0.76
C GLU A 283 -5.03 2.97 -0.37
N PHE A 284 -6.15 3.53 -0.83
CA PHE A 284 -7.47 3.02 -0.52
C PHE A 284 -7.73 1.66 -1.17
N LEU A 285 -7.37 1.49 -2.46
CA LEU A 285 -7.46 0.21 -3.17
C LEU A 285 -6.65 -0.88 -2.46
N TRP A 286 -5.39 -0.59 -2.15
CA TRP A 286 -4.50 -1.54 -1.46
C TRP A 286 -5.05 -1.93 -0.08
N ARG A 287 -5.56 -0.97 0.70
CA ARG A 287 -6.17 -1.28 2.01
C ARG A 287 -7.49 -2.06 1.88
N ASN A 288 -8.23 -1.87 0.79
CA ASN A 288 -9.49 -2.58 0.56
C ASN A 288 -9.26 -4.01 0.06
N SER A 289 -8.08 -4.32 -0.50
CA SER A 289 -7.72 -5.67 -0.97
C SER A 289 -7.20 -6.61 0.13
N ILE A 290 -7.07 -6.12 1.37
CA ILE A 290 -6.46 -6.87 2.48
C ILE A 290 -7.36 -6.89 3.73
N PRO A 291 -7.20 -7.88 4.63
CA PRO A 291 -7.88 -7.89 5.91
C PRO A 291 -7.41 -6.74 6.81
N LYS A 292 -8.35 -5.90 7.26
CA LYS A 292 -8.07 -4.65 7.99
C LYS A 292 -7.25 -4.87 9.26
N GLU A 293 -7.54 -5.92 10.02
CA GLU A 293 -6.85 -6.29 11.25
C GLU A 293 -5.38 -6.69 11.02
N LYS A 294 -5.06 -7.17 9.81
CA LYS A 294 -3.72 -7.61 9.39
C LYS A 294 -2.96 -6.57 8.54
N THR A 295 -3.48 -5.34 8.39
CA THR A 295 -2.88 -4.28 7.56
C THR A 295 -1.37 -4.17 7.73
N PHE A 296 -0.87 -4.17 8.96
CA PHE A 296 0.57 -4.01 9.22
C PHE A 296 1.41 -5.14 8.62
N VAL A 297 1.07 -6.41 8.86
CA VAL A 297 1.84 -7.53 8.34
C VAL A 297 1.72 -7.68 6.83
N TYR A 298 0.55 -7.37 6.26
CA TYR A 298 0.38 -7.27 4.81
C TYR A 298 1.24 -6.15 4.21
N PHE A 299 1.38 -5.02 4.91
CA PHE A 299 2.24 -3.94 4.46
C PHE A 299 3.72 -4.31 4.51
N LEU A 300 4.17 -5.03 5.55
CA LEU A 300 5.53 -5.55 5.61
C LEU A 300 5.81 -6.53 4.45
N ALA A 301 4.87 -7.42 4.16
CA ALA A 301 4.95 -8.31 3.00
C ALA A 301 5.04 -7.50 1.69
N ALA A 302 4.18 -6.49 1.51
CA ALA A 302 4.21 -5.62 0.34
C ALA A 302 5.56 -4.91 0.17
N ILE A 303 6.16 -4.37 1.24
CA ILE A 303 7.52 -3.80 1.19
C ILE A 303 8.53 -4.85 0.70
N SER A 304 8.48 -6.07 1.26
CA SER A 304 9.42 -7.13 0.91
C SER A 304 9.32 -7.56 -0.56
N GLU A 305 8.10 -7.56 -1.11
CA GLU A 305 7.82 -7.91 -2.50
C GLU A 305 8.25 -6.77 -3.45
N VAL A 306 7.91 -5.53 -3.13
CA VAL A 306 8.23 -4.35 -3.97
C VAL A 306 9.74 -4.12 -4.10
N TYR A 307 10.48 -4.21 -2.99
CA TYR A 307 11.93 -3.95 -3.00
C TYR A 307 12.78 -5.19 -3.27
N ASN A 308 12.18 -6.39 -3.18
CA ASN A 308 12.81 -7.71 -3.36
C ASN A 308 14.28 -7.76 -2.87
N VAL A 309 14.48 -7.50 -1.58
CA VAL A 309 15.81 -7.46 -0.98
C VAL A 309 16.33 -8.89 -0.73
N GLU A 310 16.99 -9.44 -1.74
CA GLU A 310 17.69 -10.74 -1.65
C GLU A 310 19.00 -10.68 -0.85
#